data_AF-A0AAW7SE55-F1
#
_entry.id   AF-A0AAW7SE55-F1
#
_cell.length_a   1.000
_cell.length_b   1.000
_cell.length_c   1.000
_cell.angle_alpha   90.00
_cell.angle_beta   90.00
_cell.angle_gamma   90.00
#
_symmetry.space_group_name_H-M   'P 1'
#
loop_
_entity.id
_entity.type
_entity.pdbx_description
1 polymer ?
#
loop_
_entity_poly.entity_id
_entity_poly.type
_entity_poly.pdbx_seq_one_letter_code
_entity_poly.pdbx_strand_id
1 'polypeptide(L)'
;MTKYQHLSAEERAAIMIEKAGNTSVRAIARLLGRSASTITRELARNRTESSRCYDATSAARAYRARRERSRRQVKLATGSALYWQVHHDLVYRRWSPQQIAARLREMHPDNPEQRVSHETIYAAIYTHPRGGLKQAMIEALRQEKPVRGNARKTLARKSFVPEDPRIVHRPEAIETRQWPGHWEGDLIKGAFNRSCVGTLVERKTRFVVLCRMDGCTAQDALEGVTRQMKKLPAFLRESLTYDRGSEMTCHVELAERLNLDICFADPYAPWQRGGNENTNGLLRQFLPKGADLSGVTQMPSTGKPLKRLWRWNWLPPDWLNVALDS
;
A
#
# COMPACT_ATOMS: atom_id res chain seq x y z
N MET A 1 13.79 9.00 -36.43
CA MET A 1 14.85 8.08 -35.94
C MET A 1 14.43 6.65 -36.19
N THR A 2 15.09 5.94 -37.11
CA THR A 2 14.85 4.51 -37.34
C THR A 2 15.25 3.71 -36.10
N LYS A 3 14.29 2.98 -35.54
CA LYS A 3 14.49 2.13 -34.35
C LYS A 3 15.60 1.11 -34.64
N TYR A 4 16.65 1.09 -33.83
CA TYR A 4 17.72 0.11 -33.99
C TYR A 4 17.16 -1.31 -33.82
N GLN A 5 17.32 -2.15 -34.83
CA GLN A 5 16.87 -3.54 -34.83
C GLN A 5 18.10 -4.47 -34.83
N HIS A 6 18.08 -5.45 -33.93
CA HIS A 6 19.08 -6.50 -33.91
C HIS A 6 18.82 -7.50 -35.06
N LEU A 7 19.89 -8.12 -35.57
CA LEU A 7 19.75 -9.21 -36.54
C LEU A 7 18.88 -10.33 -35.95
N SER A 8 17.98 -10.90 -36.76
CA SER A 8 17.15 -12.04 -36.40
C SER A 8 17.92 -13.38 -36.50
N ALA A 9 17.26 -14.50 -36.23
CA ALA A 9 17.87 -15.82 -36.43
C ALA A 9 18.01 -16.13 -37.93
N GLU A 10 16.98 -15.78 -38.70
CA GLU A 10 16.87 -15.94 -40.14
C GLU A 10 17.93 -15.10 -40.87
N GLU A 11 18.11 -13.83 -40.46
CA GLU A 11 19.15 -12.97 -41.03
C GLU A 11 20.55 -13.52 -40.75
N ARG A 12 20.79 -14.13 -39.59
CA ARG A 12 22.07 -14.79 -39.29
C ARG A 12 22.28 -16.06 -40.11
N ALA A 13 21.23 -16.85 -40.34
CA ALA A 13 21.30 -18.02 -41.21
C ALA A 13 21.61 -17.62 -42.65
N ALA A 14 20.98 -16.56 -43.16
CA ALA A 14 21.28 -16.01 -44.48
C ALA A 14 22.73 -15.52 -44.59
N ILE A 15 23.25 -14.80 -43.58
CA ILE A 15 24.66 -14.40 -43.54
C ILE A 15 25.59 -15.63 -43.61
N MET A 16 25.25 -16.72 -42.92
CA MET A 16 26.04 -17.95 -42.92
C MET A 16 26.08 -18.61 -44.31
N ILE A 17 24.92 -18.78 -44.95
CA ILE A 17 24.80 -19.38 -46.29
C ILE A 17 25.56 -18.55 -47.32
N GLU A 18 25.31 -17.24 -47.37
CA GLU A 18 25.95 -16.33 -48.32
C GLU A 18 27.46 -16.22 -48.10
N LYS A 19 27.92 -16.28 -46.84
CA LYS A 19 29.34 -16.22 -46.55
C LYS A 19 30.07 -17.50 -46.97
N ALA A 20 29.41 -18.66 -46.90
CA ALA A 20 29.93 -19.91 -47.45
C ALA A 20 30.01 -19.87 -48.99
N GLY A 21 29.07 -19.17 -49.64
CA GLY A 21 29.08 -18.89 -51.08
C GLY A 21 30.07 -17.80 -51.54
N ASN A 22 30.96 -17.33 -50.66
CA ASN A 22 31.92 -16.25 -50.92
C ASN A 22 31.29 -14.89 -51.32
N THR A 23 30.01 -14.67 -51.02
CA THR A 23 29.33 -13.41 -51.31
C THR A 23 29.96 -12.25 -50.52
N SER A 24 30.13 -11.11 -51.19
CA SER A 24 30.70 -9.91 -50.55
C SER A 24 29.79 -9.34 -49.47
N VAL A 25 30.36 -8.72 -48.43
CA VAL A 25 29.61 -8.12 -47.32
C VAL A 25 28.58 -7.07 -47.81
N ARG A 26 28.93 -6.30 -48.85
CA ARG A 26 28.03 -5.30 -49.45
C ARG A 26 26.84 -5.95 -50.18
N ALA A 27 27.03 -7.12 -50.78
CA ALA A 27 25.95 -7.86 -51.41
C ALA A 27 25.00 -8.47 -50.37
N ILE A 28 25.55 -9.09 -49.31
CA ILE A 28 24.76 -9.61 -48.18
C ILE A 28 23.92 -8.49 -47.53
N ALA A 29 24.54 -7.32 -47.34
CA ALA A 29 23.87 -6.15 -46.78
C ALA A 29 22.67 -5.70 -47.64
N ARG A 30 22.82 -5.66 -48.97
CA ARG A 30 21.72 -5.35 -49.89
C ARG A 30 20.61 -6.41 -49.85
N LEU A 31 20.98 -7.70 -49.83
CA LEU A 31 20.04 -8.82 -49.75
C LEU A 31 19.15 -8.74 -48.50
N LEU A 32 19.74 -8.38 -47.35
CA LEU A 32 19.03 -8.30 -46.07
C LEU A 32 18.42 -6.92 -45.77
N GLY A 33 18.59 -5.93 -46.66
CA GLY A 33 18.17 -4.55 -46.38
C GLY A 33 18.86 -3.94 -45.16
N ARG A 34 20.12 -4.33 -44.88
CA ARG A 34 20.92 -3.86 -43.73
C ARG A 34 22.11 -3.03 -44.19
N SER A 35 22.70 -2.26 -43.27
CA SER A 35 23.97 -1.57 -43.56
C SER A 35 25.12 -2.57 -43.66
N ALA A 36 26.08 -2.32 -44.57
CA ALA A 36 27.29 -3.14 -44.68
C ALA A 36 28.07 -3.19 -43.35
N SER A 37 28.10 -2.09 -42.61
CA SER A 37 28.73 -2.01 -41.29
C SER A 37 28.07 -2.94 -40.26
N THR A 38 26.76 -3.18 -40.33
CA THR A 38 26.07 -4.13 -39.45
C THR A 38 26.60 -5.55 -39.67
N ILE A 39 26.71 -5.96 -40.94
CA ILE A 39 27.19 -7.29 -41.32
C ILE A 39 28.67 -7.46 -40.98
N THR A 40 29.52 -6.47 -41.29
CA THR A 40 30.94 -6.48 -40.92
C THR A 40 31.13 -6.66 -39.42
N ARG A 41 30.40 -5.89 -38.60
CA ARG A 41 30.52 -5.99 -37.13
C ARG A 41 30.00 -7.32 -36.61
N GLU A 42 28.96 -7.91 -37.20
CA GLU A 42 28.47 -9.23 -36.82
C GLU A 42 29.49 -10.33 -37.09
N LEU A 43 30.09 -10.33 -38.28
CA LEU A 43 31.14 -11.28 -38.66
C LEU A 43 32.39 -11.13 -37.78
N ALA A 44 32.83 -9.90 -37.52
CA ALA A 44 33.99 -9.63 -36.68
C ALA A 44 33.77 -10.07 -35.22
N ARG A 45 32.59 -9.77 -34.65
CA ARG A 45 32.27 -10.08 -33.24
C ARG A 45 32.07 -11.56 -32.93
N ASN A 46 31.81 -12.38 -33.95
CA ASN A 46 31.54 -13.81 -33.80
C ASN A 46 32.57 -14.66 -34.57
N ARG A 47 33.78 -14.13 -34.79
CA ARG A 47 34.88 -14.89 -35.36
C ARG A 47 35.44 -15.85 -34.29
N THR A 48 35.37 -17.15 -34.55
CA THR A 48 35.95 -18.19 -33.72
C THR A 48 37.29 -18.65 -34.31
N GLU A 49 38.29 -18.85 -33.46
CA GLU A 49 39.66 -19.22 -33.84
C GLU A 49 39.73 -20.61 -34.49
N SER A 50 38.78 -21.48 -34.12
CA SER A 50 38.67 -22.88 -34.53
C SER A 50 37.79 -23.11 -35.78
N SER A 51 37.04 -22.12 -36.26
CA SER A 51 36.20 -22.27 -37.46
C SER A 51 36.51 -21.18 -38.50
N ARG A 52 37.01 -21.58 -39.67
CA ARG A 52 37.21 -20.68 -40.81
C ARG A 52 35.89 -20.11 -41.35
N CYS A 53 34.75 -20.64 -40.92
CA CYS A 53 33.40 -20.26 -41.35
C CYS A 53 32.60 -19.65 -40.19
N TYR A 54 31.75 -18.66 -40.52
CA TYR A 54 30.79 -18.06 -39.60
C TYR A 54 29.64 -19.03 -39.31
N ASP A 55 29.32 -19.25 -38.04
CA ASP A 55 28.22 -20.12 -37.61
C ASP A 55 27.07 -19.30 -37.00
N ALA A 56 25.89 -19.38 -37.62
CA ALA A 56 24.71 -18.62 -37.22
C ALA A 56 24.23 -19.00 -35.80
N THR A 57 24.30 -20.28 -35.44
CA THR A 57 23.83 -20.81 -34.15
C THR A 57 24.67 -20.30 -33.00
N SER A 58 25.99 -20.34 -33.16
CA SER A 58 26.96 -19.84 -32.18
C SER A 58 26.92 -18.33 -32.05
N ALA A 59 26.77 -17.59 -33.17
CA ALA A 59 26.55 -16.15 -33.15
C ALA A 59 25.26 -15.77 -32.39
N ALA A 60 24.17 -16.51 -32.60
CA ALA A 60 22.91 -16.31 -31.88
C ALA A 60 23.05 -16.61 -30.38
N ARG A 61 23.75 -17.69 -30.00
CA ARG A 61 24.04 -18.04 -28.59
C ARG A 61 24.88 -16.96 -27.92
N ALA A 62 25.95 -16.50 -28.56
CA ALA A 62 26.81 -15.43 -28.06
C ALA A 62 26.05 -14.10 -27.92
N TYR A 63 25.16 -13.79 -28.87
CA TYR A 63 24.26 -12.64 -28.78
C TYR A 63 23.34 -12.73 -27.55
N ARG A 64 22.66 -13.88 -27.34
CA ARG A 64 21.80 -14.09 -26.16
C ARG A 64 22.57 -13.92 -24.85
N ALA A 65 23.74 -14.53 -24.72
CA ALA A 65 24.59 -14.40 -23.52
C ALA A 65 25.07 -12.96 -23.27
N ARG A 66 25.41 -12.19 -24.32
CA ARG A 66 25.72 -10.76 -24.19
C ARG A 66 24.50 -9.94 -23.81
N ARG A 67 23.33 -10.29 -24.37
CA ARG A 67 22.08 -9.59 -24.04
C ARG A 67 21.65 -9.86 -22.59
N GLU A 68 21.85 -11.07 -22.10
CA GLU A 68 21.63 -11.41 -20.69
C GLU A 68 22.55 -10.62 -19.76
N ARG A 69 23.86 -10.56 -20.07
CA ARG A 69 24.83 -9.77 -19.28
C ARG A 69 24.59 -8.26 -19.29
N SER A 70 23.99 -7.74 -20.35
CA SER A 70 23.64 -6.31 -20.44
C SER A 70 22.27 -6.00 -19.82
N ARG A 71 21.54 -6.97 -19.27
CA ARG A 71 20.32 -6.67 -18.50
C ARG A 71 20.75 -6.14 -17.14
N ARG A 72 20.09 -5.09 -16.67
CA ARG A 72 20.22 -4.67 -15.28
C ARG A 72 19.81 -5.85 -14.40
N GLN A 73 20.64 -6.21 -13.43
CA GLN A 73 20.29 -7.27 -12.50
C GLN A 73 19.01 -6.91 -11.74
N VAL A 74 18.13 -7.89 -11.57
CA VAL A 74 16.88 -7.72 -10.84
C VAL A 74 17.22 -7.60 -9.36
N LYS A 75 16.94 -6.43 -8.79
CA LYS A 75 17.30 -6.13 -7.39
C LYS A 75 16.57 -7.03 -6.39
N LEU A 76 15.31 -7.32 -6.66
CA LEU A 76 14.48 -8.25 -5.89
C LEU A 76 14.43 -9.62 -6.58
N ALA A 77 15.59 -10.23 -6.82
CA ALA A 77 15.66 -11.60 -7.28
C ALA A 77 15.09 -12.55 -6.21
N THR A 78 14.22 -13.48 -6.62
CA THR A 78 13.64 -14.48 -5.72
C THR A 78 14.74 -15.22 -4.96
N GLY A 79 14.62 -15.26 -3.63
CA GLY A 79 15.60 -15.93 -2.76
C GLY A 79 16.72 -15.03 -2.22
N SER A 80 16.85 -13.78 -2.68
CA SER A 80 17.81 -12.84 -2.09
C SER A 80 17.37 -12.40 -0.68
N ALA A 81 18.32 -11.98 0.16
CA ALA A 81 18.03 -11.47 1.50
C ALA A 81 17.06 -10.27 1.45
N LEU A 82 17.29 -9.33 0.52
CA LEU A 82 16.42 -8.17 0.32
C LEU A 82 15.01 -8.58 -0.13
N TYR A 83 14.89 -9.61 -0.99
CA TYR A 83 13.59 -10.15 -1.37
C TYR A 83 12.84 -10.71 -0.17
N TRP A 84 13.50 -11.50 0.68
CA TRP A 84 12.89 -12.07 1.88
C TRP A 84 12.48 -11.01 2.90
N GLN A 85 13.27 -9.95 3.05
CA GLN A 85 12.91 -8.82 3.91
C GLN A 85 11.66 -8.11 3.39
N VAL A 86 11.64 -7.75 2.10
CA VAL A 86 10.45 -7.13 1.49
C VAL A 86 9.23 -8.04 1.59
N HIS A 87 9.38 -9.33 1.33
CA HIS A 87 8.32 -10.32 1.48
C HIS A 87 7.82 -10.36 2.92
N HIS A 88 8.72 -10.39 3.89
CA HIS A 88 8.37 -10.43 5.31
C HIS A 88 7.59 -9.19 5.74
N ASP A 89 8.10 -8.00 5.38
CA ASP A 89 7.47 -6.73 5.73
C ASP A 89 6.10 -6.58 5.06
N LEU A 90 5.96 -7.08 3.83
CA LEU A 90 4.70 -7.06 3.10
C LEU A 90 3.68 -8.04 3.74
N VAL A 91 4.03 -9.33 3.84
CA VAL A 91 3.07 -10.40 4.20
C VAL A 91 2.79 -10.47 5.69
N TYR A 92 3.82 -10.35 6.53
CA TYR A 92 3.66 -10.51 7.98
C TYR A 92 3.47 -9.19 8.70
N ARG A 93 4.18 -8.12 8.29
CA ARG A 93 4.01 -6.78 8.89
C ARG A 93 2.93 -5.94 8.22
N ARG A 94 2.38 -6.38 7.09
CA ARG A 94 1.31 -5.69 6.34
C ARG A 94 1.68 -4.24 5.99
N TRP A 95 2.97 -4.00 5.73
CA TRP A 95 3.46 -2.69 5.29
C TRP A 95 3.17 -2.48 3.81
N SER A 96 2.84 -1.24 3.43
CA SER A 96 2.69 -0.92 2.00
C SER A 96 4.05 -0.88 1.31
N PRO A 97 4.12 -1.11 -0.02
CA PRO A 97 5.36 -0.95 -0.78
C PRO A 97 6.06 0.40 -0.54
N GLN A 98 5.31 1.49 -0.37
CA GLN A 98 5.82 2.82 -0.04
C GLN A 98 6.48 2.84 1.35
N GLN A 99 5.83 2.26 2.36
CA GLN A 99 6.38 2.20 3.73
C GLN A 99 7.66 1.36 3.78
N ILE A 100 7.67 0.21 3.10
CA ILE A 100 8.85 -0.65 3.00
C ILE A 100 10.01 0.13 2.35
N ALA A 101 9.75 0.82 1.23
CA ALA A 101 10.76 1.60 0.54
C ALA A 101 11.31 2.77 1.39
N ALA A 102 10.44 3.46 2.13
CA ALA A 102 10.83 4.54 3.04
C ALA A 102 11.66 4.00 4.21
N ARG A 103 11.20 2.92 4.85
CA ARG A 103 11.90 2.31 5.99
C ARG A 103 13.27 1.76 5.61
N LEU A 104 13.39 1.11 4.45
CA LEU A 104 14.68 0.64 3.94
C LEU A 104 15.63 1.80 3.65
N ARG A 105 15.11 2.95 3.21
CA ARG A 105 15.92 4.16 2.99
C ARG A 105 16.47 4.72 4.30
N GLU A 106 15.65 4.73 5.36
CA GLU A 106 16.02 5.19 6.69
C GLU A 106 17.02 4.23 7.37
N MET A 107 16.81 2.92 7.24
CA MET A 107 17.70 1.91 7.83
C MET A 107 19.05 1.81 7.12
N HIS A 108 19.09 2.15 5.83
CA HIS A 108 20.29 2.01 5.00
C HIS A 108 20.62 3.31 4.25
N PRO A 109 20.90 4.42 4.96
CA PRO A 109 21.16 5.72 4.34
C PRO A 109 22.40 5.68 3.43
N ASP A 110 23.43 4.91 3.82
CA ASP A 110 24.72 4.83 3.14
C ASP A 110 24.87 3.59 2.23
N ASN A 111 23.87 2.69 2.22
CA ASN A 111 23.93 1.47 1.41
C ASN A 111 22.81 1.43 0.35
N PRO A 112 23.07 1.92 -0.88
CA PRO A 112 22.10 1.86 -1.97
C PRO A 112 21.64 0.46 -2.33
N GLU A 113 22.45 -0.58 -2.14
CA GLU A 113 22.13 -1.94 -2.55
C GLU A 113 21.02 -2.56 -1.70
N GLN A 114 20.91 -2.15 -0.43
CA GLN A 114 19.86 -2.57 0.50
C GLN A 114 18.57 -1.73 0.39
N ARG A 115 18.52 -0.74 -0.50
CA ARG A 115 17.34 0.12 -0.71
C ARG A 115 16.54 -0.32 -1.92
N VAL A 116 15.22 -0.16 -1.92
CA VAL A 116 14.40 -0.45 -3.10
C VAL A 116 13.27 0.58 -3.24
N SER A 117 12.92 0.95 -4.48
CA SER A 117 11.76 1.82 -4.72
C SER A 117 10.48 1.01 -4.62
N HIS A 118 9.39 1.66 -4.22
CA HIS A 118 8.06 1.02 -4.16
C HIS A 118 7.61 0.51 -5.55
N GLU A 119 7.96 1.21 -6.64
CA GLU A 119 7.73 0.73 -8.00
C GLU A 119 8.44 -0.59 -8.30
N THR A 120 9.67 -0.77 -7.80
CA THR A 120 10.42 -2.03 -7.96
C THR A 120 9.76 -3.15 -7.17
N ILE A 121 9.20 -2.86 -5.99
CA ILE A 121 8.41 -3.81 -5.21
C ILE A 121 7.14 -4.21 -5.98
N TYR A 122 6.40 -3.24 -6.52
CA TYR A 122 5.24 -3.52 -7.37
C TYR A 122 5.60 -4.38 -8.59
N ALA A 123 6.66 -4.01 -9.30
CA ALA A 123 7.16 -4.78 -10.44
C ALA A 123 7.51 -6.22 -10.03
N ALA A 124 8.20 -6.42 -8.90
CA ALA A 124 8.53 -7.74 -8.39
C ALA A 124 7.27 -8.59 -8.07
N ILE A 125 6.25 -8.00 -7.45
CA ILE A 125 4.97 -8.67 -7.17
C ILE A 125 4.28 -9.10 -8.47
N TYR A 126 4.15 -8.19 -9.44
CA TYR A 126 3.40 -8.47 -10.65
C TYR A 126 4.13 -9.42 -11.62
N THR A 127 5.46 -9.36 -11.66
CA THR A 127 6.30 -10.26 -12.48
C THR A 127 6.50 -11.63 -11.86
N HIS A 128 6.16 -11.82 -10.58
CA HIS A 128 6.33 -13.11 -9.91
C HIS A 128 5.52 -14.22 -10.62
N PRO A 129 6.05 -15.46 -10.71
CA PRO A 129 5.30 -16.60 -11.22
C PRO A 129 3.97 -16.80 -10.47
N ARG A 130 2.95 -17.31 -11.15
CA ARG A 130 1.67 -17.64 -10.51
C ARG A 130 1.90 -18.74 -9.48
N GLY A 131 1.37 -18.55 -8.27
CA GLY A 131 1.51 -19.48 -7.14
C GLY A 131 1.16 -18.82 -5.81
N GLY A 132 1.17 -19.61 -4.72
CA GLY A 132 0.77 -19.16 -3.40
C GLY A 132 1.58 -17.96 -2.86
N LEU A 133 2.86 -17.87 -3.21
CA LEU A 133 3.72 -16.74 -2.80
C LEU A 133 3.26 -15.42 -3.40
N LYS A 134 2.95 -15.41 -4.71
CA LYS A 134 2.39 -14.24 -5.38
C LYS A 134 1.03 -13.88 -4.79
N GLN A 135 0.19 -14.88 -4.53
CA GLN A 135 -1.13 -14.66 -3.95
C GLN A 135 -1.03 -14.01 -2.56
N ALA A 136 -0.17 -14.52 -1.68
CA ALA A 136 0.07 -13.93 -0.37
C ALA A 136 0.57 -12.48 -0.45
N MET A 137 1.47 -12.17 -1.40
CA MET A 137 1.94 -10.81 -1.63
C MET A 137 0.82 -9.89 -2.15
N ILE A 138 -0.06 -10.38 -3.04
CA ILE A 138 -1.21 -9.61 -3.55
C ILE A 138 -2.23 -9.37 -2.43
N GLU A 139 -2.56 -10.39 -1.63
CA GLU A 139 -3.45 -10.29 -0.47
C GLU A 139 -2.90 -9.35 0.62
N ALA A 140 -1.59 -9.14 0.64
CA ALA A 140 -0.94 -8.19 1.53
C ALA A 140 -0.99 -6.73 1.02
N LEU A 141 -1.27 -6.50 -0.27
CA LEU A 141 -1.47 -5.15 -0.79
C LEU A 141 -2.79 -4.58 -0.28
N ARG A 142 -2.75 -3.32 0.15
CA ARG A 142 -3.88 -2.61 0.78
C ARG A 142 -5.04 -2.27 -0.17
N GLN A 143 -4.91 -2.58 -1.47
CA GLN A 143 -5.93 -2.24 -2.45
C GLN A 143 -6.84 -3.42 -2.77
N GLU A 144 -7.91 -3.56 -2.00
CA GLU A 144 -9.18 -3.88 -2.65
C GLU A 144 -9.62 -2.62 -3.40
N LYS A 145 -9.44 -2.58 -4.72
CA LYS A 145 -10.15 -1.57 -5.50
C LYS A 145 -11.64 -1.81 -5.24
N PRO A 146 -12.41 -0.82 -4.77
CA PRO A 146 -13.83 -0.99 -4.71
C PRO A 146 -14.30 -1.31 -6.12
N VAL A 147 -14.89 -2.49 -6.31
CA VAL A 147 -15.77 -2.67 -7.46
C VAL A 147 -16.79 -1.54 -7.32
N ARG A 148 -16.79 -0.59 -8.25
CA ARG A 148 -17.85 0.42 -8.36
C ARG A 148 -19.14 -0.35 -8.64
N GLY A 149 -19.75 -0.87 -7.59
CA GLY A 149 -21.09 -1.40 -7.61
C GLY A 149 -22.06 -0.24 -7.51
N ASN A 150 -23.25 -0.43 -8.06
CA ASN A 150 -24.35 0.50 -7.91
C ASN A 150 -24.53 0.83 -6.43
N ALA A 151 -24.64 2.12 -6.12
CA ALA A 151 -24.97 2.58 -4.77
C ALA A 151 -26.23 1.83 -4.32
N ARG A 152 -26.09 0.93 -3.35
CA ARG A 152 -27.26 0.33 -2.72
C ARG A 152 -28.01 1.49 -2.07
N LYS A 153 -29.21 1.79 -2.58
CA LYS A 153 -30.19 2.61 -1.88
C LYS A 153 -30.64 1.83 -0.66
N THR A 154 -29.85 1.82 0.41
CA THR A 154 -30.37 1.46 1.72
C THR A 154 -31.47 2.46 2.03
N LEU A 155 -32.69 1.94 2.19
CA LEU A 155 -33.83 2.68 2.73
C LEU A 155 -33.38 3.32 4.04
N ALA A 156 -33.08 4.62 3.97
CA ALA A 156 -32.69 5.39 5.12
C ALA A 156 -33.89 5.44 6.07
N ARG A 157 -33.90 4.57 7.09
CA ARG A 157 -34.57 4.90 8.33
C ARG A 157 -33.76 6.05 8.92
N LYS A 158 -34.27 7.27 8.70
CA LYS A 158 -33.77 8.49 9.35
C LYS A 158 -33.82 8.27 10.85
N SER A 159 -32.68 8.39 11.50
CA SER A 159 -32.60 8.59 12.94
C SER A 159 -31.68 9.77 13.20
N PHE A 160 -32.17 10.62 14.08
CA PHE A 160 -31.98 12.06 14.18
C PHE A 160 -30.96 12.36 15.28
N VAL A 161 -30.01 13.26 15.02
CA VAL A 161 -29.12 13.89 16.00
C VAL A 161 -29.17 15.41 15.72
N PRO A 162 -29.15 16.29 16.74
CA PRO A 162 -29.73 17.64 16.66
C PRO A 162 -29.11 18.55 15.60
N GLU A 163 -29.81 19.64 15.25
CA GLU A 163 -29.31 20.65 14.30
C GLU A 163 -27.98 21.25 14.74
N ASP A 164 -27.73 21.30 16.06
CA ASP A 164 -26.50 21.78 16.69
C ASP A 164 -25.93 20.78 17.71
N PRO A 165 -24.60 20.74 17.91
CA PRO A 165 -23.57 21.63 17.35
C PRO A 165 -23.02 21.18 15.98
N ARG A 166 -23.05 22.06 14.97
CA ARG A 166 -22.47 21.79 13.63
C ARG A 166 -20.98 22.06 13.58
N ILE A 167 -20.29 21.37 12.67
CA ILE A 167 -18.87 21.62 12.36
C ILE A 167 -18.60 23.06 11.89
N VAL A 168 -19.59 23.79 11.37
CA VAL A 168 -19.45 25.20 10.99
C VAL A 168 -19.19 26.10 12.21
N HIS A 169 -19.65 25.70 13.40
CA HIS A 169 -19.43 26.43 14.65
C HIS A 169 -18.11 26.06 15.34
N ARG A 170 -17.31 25.19 14.71
CA ARG A 170 -16.00 24.79 15.21
C ARG A 170 -15.03 25.99 15.19
N PRO A 171 -14.25 26.21 16.26
CA PRO A 171 -13.15 27.17 16.23
C PRO A 171 -12.16 26.91 15.10
N GLU A 172 -11.81 27.94 14.33
CA GLU A 172 -10.90 27.83 13.17
C GLU A 172 -9.53 27.24 13.54
N ALA A 173 -9.07 27.47 14.77
CA ALA A 173 -7.84 26.90 15.31
C ALA A 173 -7.77 25.36 15.16
N ILE A 174 -8.91 24.67 15.23
CA ILE A 174 -8.98 23.19 15.10
C ILE A 174 -8.67 22.73 13.66
N GLU A 175 -8.98 23.55 12.66
CA GLU A 175 -8.66 23.24 11.26
C GLU A 175 -7.17 23.34 10.96
N THR A 176 -6.46 24.23 11.66
CA THR A 176 -5.02 24.42 11.50
C THR A 176 -4.16 23.28 12.06
N ARG A 177 -4.74 22.38 12.87
CA ARG A 177 -4.08 21.19 13.45
C ARG A 177 -2.78 21.53 14.21
N GLN A 178 -2.74 22.69 14.86
CA GLN A 178 -1.52 23.18 15.51
C GLN A 178 -1.17 22.46 16.81
N TRP A 179 -2.14 21.88 17.54
CA TRP A 179 -1.91 21.11 18.76
C TRP A 179 -2.76 19.82 18.76
N PRO A 180 -2.31 18.78 19.49
CA PRO A 180 -3.06 17.55 19.62
C PRO A 180 -4.26 17.73 20.56
N GLY A 181 -5.28 16.88 20.42
CA GLY A 181 -6.44 16.86 21.32
C GLY A 181 -7.78 16.99 20.58
N HIS A 182 -7.74 17.15 19.26
CA HIS A 182 -8.92 17.22 18.41
C HIS A 182 -9.08 15.93 17.63
N TRP A 183 -10.23 15.27 17.75
CA TRP A 183 -10.46 13.92 17.24
C TRP A 183 -11.53 13.90 16.16
N GLU A 184 -11.38 12.96 15.24
CA GLU A 184 -12.44 12.54 14.32
C GLU A 184 -12.91 11.15 14.75
N GLY A 185 -14.21 10.98 14.93
CA GLY A 185 -14.82 9.71 15.29
C GLY A 185 -15.66 9.12 14.15
N ASP A 186 -15.71 7.79 14.09
CA ASP A 186 -16.49 7.00 13.13
C ASP A 186 -16.70 5.58 13.70
N LEU A 187 -17.50 4.78 13.00
CA LEU A 187 -17.83 3.41 13.39
C LEU A 187 -17.56 2.41 12.27
N ILE A 188 -16.69 1.44 12.57
CA ILE A 188 -16.51 0.26 11.74
C ILE A 188 -17.53 -0.79 12.14
N LYS A 189 -18.54 -1.00 11.28
CA LYS A 189 -19.52 -2.08 11.43
C LYS A 189 -18.99 -3.41 10.88
N GLY A 190 -19.26 -4.48 11.63
CA GLY A 190 -18.98 -5.88 11.32
C GLY A 190 -20.13 -6.60 10.61
N ALA A 191 -20.15 -7.93 10.70
CA ALA A 191 -21.14 -8.80 10.09
C ALA A 191 -22.58 -8.38 10.47
N PHE A 192 -23.44 -8.19 9.46
CA PHE A 192 -24.87 -7.88 9.63
C PHE A 192 -25.17 -6.69 10.55
N ASN A 193 -24.22 -5.76 10.74
CA ASN A 193 -24.30 -4.66 11.70
C ASN A 193 -24.53 -5.11 13.15
N ARG A 194 -24.14 -6.34 13.52
CA ARG A 194 -24.32 -6.90 14.88
C ARG A 194 -23.16 -6.60 15.81
N SER A 195 -21.98 -6.33 15.28
CA SER A 195 -20.80 -5.91 16.02
C SER A 195 -20.21 -4.65 15.42
N CYS A 196 -19.61 -3.81 16.26
CA CYS A 196 -18.95 -2.61 15.81
C CYS A 196 -17.74 -2.23 16.67
N VAL A 197 -16.85 -1.45 16.06
CA VAL A 197 -15.68 -0.88 16.71
C VAL A 197 -15.67 0.61 16.42
N GLY A 198 -15.63 1.43 17.47
CA GLY A 198 -15.45 2.87 17.33
C GLY A 198 -14.01 3.19 16.95
N THR A 199 -13.85 4.13 16.03
CA THR A 199 -12.54 4.57 15.53
C THR A 199 -12.39 6.06 15.76
N LEU A 200 -11.44 6.44 16.60
CA LEU A 200 -11.13 7.83 16.91
C LEU A 200 -9.71 8.14 16.41
N VAL A 201 -9.58 9.18 15.59
CA VAL A 201 -8.32 9.59 14.98
C VAL A 201 -8.00 11.01 15.39
N GLU A 202 -6.87 11.20 16.05
CA GLU A 202 -6.39 12.52 16.45
C GLU A 202 -5.92 13.30 15.22
N ARG A 203 -6.36 14.55 15.05
CA ARG A 203 -6.22 15.29 13.78
C ARG A 203 -4.79 15.76 13.48
N LYS A 204 -3.96 16.02 14.49
CA LYS A 204 -2.56 16.45 14.28
C LYS A 204 -1.60 15.28 14.11
N THR A 205 -1.62 14.38 15.07
CA THR A 205 -0.68 13.25 15.22
C THR A 205 -1.14 12.00 14.50
N ARG A 206 -2.40 11.93 14.05
CA ARG A 206 -3.08 10.73 13.51
C ARG A 206 -3.03 9.52 14.45
N PHE A 207 -2.85 9.77 15.73
CA PHE A 207 -2.96 8.73 16.74
C PHE A 207 -4.37 8.13 16.72
N VAL A 208 -4.46 6.80 16.64
CA VAL A 208 -5.73 6.08 16.50
C VAL A 208 -6.07 5.37 17.80
N VAL A 209 -7.28 5.60 18.28
CA VAL A 209 -7.89 4.87 19.38
C VAL A 209 -9.03 4.01 18.83
N LEU A 210 -8.96 2.71 19.10
CA LEU A 210 -10.01 1.77 18.79
C LEU A 210 -10.83 1.48 20.05
N CYS A 211 -12.13 1.66 19.95
CA CYS A 211 -13.09 1.47 21.02
C CYS A 211 -13.87 0.18 20.77
N ARG A 212 -13.53 -0.89 21.51
CA ARG A 212 -14.39 -2.08 21.56
C ARG A 212 -15.76 -1.68 22.12
N MET A 213 -16.82 -2.07 21.43
CA MET A 213 -18.21 -1.91 21.87
C MET A 213 -18.83 -3.29 22.08
N ASP A 214 -19.71 -3.39 23.06
CA ASP A 214 -20.40 -4.65 23.39
C ASP A 214 -21.65 -4.87 22.50
N GLY A 215 -22.06 -3.84 21.76
CA GLY A 215 -23.11 -3.87 20.75
C GLY A 215 -22.98 -2.68 19.78
N CYS A 216 -24.05 -2.37 19.05
CA CYS A 216 -24.11 -1.28 18.06
C CYS A 216 -25.07 -0.16 18.47
N THR A 217 -25.44 -0.07 19.75
CA THR A 217 -26.37 0.95 20.24
C THR A 217 -25.63 2.24 20.62
N ALA A 218 -26.38 3.34 20.79
CA ALA A 218 -25.81 4.60 21.25
C ALA A 218 -25.19 4.49 22.67
N GLN A 219 -25.79 3.66 23.53
CA GLN A 219 -25.26 3.40 24.87
C GLN A 219 -23.94 2.63 24.82
N ASP A 220 -23.85 1.61 23.96
CA ASP A 220 -22.60 0.86 23.78
C ASP A 220 -21.47 1.76 23.25
N ALA A 221 -21.81 2.69 22.36
CA ALA A 221 -20.87 3.66 21.83
C ALA A 221 -20.40 4.64 22.92
N LEU A 222 -21.33 5.19 23.71
CA LEU A 222 -21.03 6.05 24.86
C LEU A 222 -20.05 5.37 25.84
N GLU A 223 -20.36 4.14 26.27
CA GLU A 223 -19.52 3.41 27.22
C GLU A 223 -18.17 3.03 26.61
N GLY A 224 -18.16 2.53 25.38
CA GLY A 224 -16.95 2.13 24.67
C GLY A 224 -15.98 3.30 24.45
N VAL A 225 -16.49 4.44 24.01
CA VAL A 225 -15.69 5.66 23.79
C VAL A 225 -15.21 6.24 25.12
N THR A 226 -16.12 6.40 26.10
CA THR A 226 -15.77 6.92 27.43
C THR A 226 -14.65 6.11 28.07
N ARG A 227 -14.76 4.78 28.03
CA ARG A 227 -13.78 3.85 28.59
C ARG A 227 -12.38 4.02 28.00
N GLN A 228 -12.26 4.34 26.71
CA GLN A 228 -10.95 4.53 26.08
C GLN A 228 -10.42 5.95 26.27
N MET A 229 -11.27 6.96 26.08
CA MET A 229 -10.88 8.36 26.16
C MET A 229 -10.46 8.75 27.59
N LYS A 230 -11.09 8.18 28.63
CA LYS A 230 -10.67 8.40 30.04
C LYS A 230 -9.25 7.93 30.35
N LYS A 231 -8.66 7.06 29.52
CA LYS A 231 -7.25 6.63 29.68
C LYS A 231 -6.26 7.66 29.14
N LEU A 232 -6.74 8.63 28.37
CA LEU A 232 -5.92 9.71 27.84
C LEU A 232 -5.87 10.88 28.82
N PRO A 233 -4.72 11.58 28.92
CA PRO A 233 -4.61 12.85 29.62
C PRO A 233 -5.70 13.84 29.19
N ALA A 234 -6.15 14.68 30.13
CA ALA A 234 -7.23 15.64 29.88
C ALA A 234 -6.93 16.61 28.73
N PHE A 235 -5.69 17.09 28.61
CA PHE A 235 -5.26 17.99 27.52
C PHE A 235 -5.36 17.36 26.11
N LEU A 236 -5.51 16.04 26.02
CA LEU A 236 -5.76 15.36 24.74
C LEU A 236 -7.25 15.18 24.46
N ARG A 237 -8.16 15.72 25.26
CA ARG A 237 -9.61 15.55 25.12
C ARG A 237 -10.30 16.89 24.90
N GLU A 238 -9.84 17.65 23.92
CA GLU A 238 -10.35 19.00 23.65
C GLU A 238 -11.65 18.95 22.85
N SER A 239 -11.67 18.23 21.72
CA SER A 239 -12.88 18.14 20.89
C SER A 239 -13.01 16.83 20.11
N LEU A 240 -14.22 16.43 19.78
CA LEU A 240 -14.55 15.29 18.92
C LEU A 240 -15.51 15.72 17.81
N THR A 241 -15.12 15.51 16.55
CA THR A 241 -16.04 15.62 15.41
C THR A 241 -16.52 14.25 14.96
N TYR A 242 -17.84 14.09 14.84
CA TYR A 242 -18.50 12.84 14.48
C TYR A 242 -19.48 13.05 13.33
N ASP A 243 -19.97 11.96 12.72
CA ASP A 243 -21.13 12.06 11.82
C ASP A 243 -22.45 12.10 12.60
N ARG A 244 -23.56 12.37 11.90
CA ARG A 244 -24.91 12.38 12.50
C ARG A 244 -25.52 10.98 12.58
N GLY A 245 -24.71 9.96 12.86
CA GLY A 245 -25.18 8.60 13.06
C GLY A 245 -26.02 8.46 14.34
N SER A 246 -27.01 7.58 14.32
CA SER A 246 -27.88 7.31 15.49
C SER A 246 -27.14 6.78 16.72
N GLU A 247 -25.98 6.17 16.51
CA GLU A 247 -24.99 5.83 17.53
C GLU A 247 -24.59 7.01 18.43
N MET A 248 -24.72 8.25 17.96
CA MET A 248 -24.27 9.45 18.67
C MET A 248 -25.44 10.21 19.31
N THR A 249 -26.56 9.54 19.54
CA THR A 249 -27.71 10.09 20.27
C THR A 249 -27.31 10.53 21.69
N CYS A 250 -26.42 9.78 22.36
CA CYS A 250 -25.95 10.10 23.72
C CYS A 250 -24.74 11.07 23.75
N HIS A 251 -24.57 11.94 22.74
CA HIS A 251 -23.41 12.84 22.66
C HIS A 251 -23.33 13.86 23.79
N VAL A 252 -24.46 14.39 24.29
CA VAL A 252 -24.47 15.35 25.40
C VAL A 252 -23.82 14.72 26.64
N GLU A 253 -24.24 13.52 26.99
CA GLU A 253 -23.66 12.76 28.10
C GLU A 253 -22.18 12.41 27.86
N LEU A 254 -21.81 12.09 26.60
CA LEU A 254 -20.42 11.84 26.24
C LEU A 254 -19.54 13.09 26.45
N ALA A 255 -20.02 14.26 26.04
CA ALA A 255 -19.34 15.53 26.19
C ALA A 255 -19.12 15.86 27.67
N GLU A 256 -20.16 15.69 28.51
CA GLU A 256 -20.07 15.89 29.95
C GLU A 256 -19.09 14.92 30.62
N ARG A 257 -19.19 13.62 30.33
CA ARG A 257 -18.34 12.58 30.94
C ARG A 257 -16.85 12.74 30.61
N LEU A 258 -16.55 13.33 29.46
CA LEU A 258 -15.17 13.49 28.98
C LEU A 258 -14.67 14.93 29.06
N ASN A 259 -15.53 15.90 29.39
CA ASN A 259 -15.26 17.33 29.36
C ASN A 259 -14.60 17.75 28.04
N LEU A 260 -15.27 17.47 26.92
CA LEU A 260 -14.81 17.79 25.57
C LEU A 260 -15.94 18.39 24.73
N ASP A 261 -15.56 19.16 23.72
CA ASP A 261 -16.51 19.74 22.75
C ASP A 261 -16.86 18.74 21.65
N ILE A 262 -18.14 18.55 21.36
CA ILE A 262 -18.58 17.71 20.24
C ILE A 262 -19.07 18.59 19.09
N CYS A 263 -18.74 18.22 17.86
CA CYS A 263 -19.29 18.85 16.66
C CYS A 263 -19.70 17.80 15.63
N PHE A 264 -20.75 18.05 14.85
CA PHE A 264 -21.23 17.14 13.83
C PHE A 264 -20.89 17.60 12.42
N ALA A 265 -20.29 16.71 11.63
CA ALA A 265 -20.04 16.91 10.21
C ALA A 265 -21.36 17.03 9.43
N ASP A 266 -21.37 17.81 8.35
CA ASP A 266 -22.53 18.04 7.51
C ASP A 266 -22.96 16.79 6.74
N PRO A 267 -24.28 16.61 6.48
CA PRO A 267 -24.73 15.47 5.69
C PRO A 267 -24.14 15.58 4.29
N TYR A 268 -23.75 14.45 3.70
CA TYR A 268 -23.12 14.39 2.37
C TYR A 268 -21.77 15.11 2.25
N ALA A 269 -21.11 15.45 3.37
CA ALA A 269 -19.79 16.08 3.39
C ALA A 269 -18.69 15.17 4.00
N PRO A 270 -18.39 14.00 3.41
CA PRO A 270 -17.41 13.06 3.98
C PRO A 270 -15.99 13.66 4.08
N TRP A 271 -15.64 14.62 3.22
CA TRP A 271 -14.33 15.30 3.23
C TRP A 271 -14.04 16.05 4.54
N GLN A 272 -15.07 16.44 5.30
CA GLN A 272 -14.92 17.08 6.61
C GLN A 272 -14.32 16.13 7.68
N ARG A 273 -14.29 14.82 7.40
CA ARG A 273 -13.67 13.76 8.23
C ARG A 273 -12.69 12.89 7.43
N GLY A 274 -11.97 13.48 6.47
CA GLY A 274 -11.10 12.73 5.56
C GLY A 274 -10.00 11.93 6.28
N GLY A 275 -9.59 12.31 7.50
CA GLY A 275 -8.60 11.56 8.27
C GLY A 275 -9.13 10.21 8.73
N ASN A 276 -10.37 10.18 9.21
CA ASN A 276 -10.97 8.94 9.68
C ASN A 276 -11.34 7.98 8.54
N GLU A 277 -11.80 8.49 7.39
CA GLU A 277 -12.09 7.64 6.22
C GLU A 277 -10.84 6.90 5.73
N ASN A 278 -9.70 7.60 5.63
CA ASN A 278 -8.43 6.98 5.26
C ASN A 278 -8.00 5.92 6.30
N THR A 279 -8.02 6.26 7.59
CA THR A 279 -7.68 5.32 8.67
C THR A 279 -8.59 4.11 8.67
N ASN A 280 -9.90 4.28 8.47
CA ASN A 280 -10.84 3.18 8.43
C ASN A 280 -10.59 2.28 7.22
N GLY A 281 -10.22 2.85 6.07
CA GLY A 281 -9.72 2.09 4.93
C GLY A 281 -8.54 1.19 5.28
N LEU A 282 -7.57 1.71 6.05
CA LEU A 282 -6.42 0.92 6.52
C LEU A 282 -6.82 -0.16 7.54
N LEU A 283 -7.70 0.18 8.48
CA LEU A 283 -8.17 -0.73 9.52
C LEU A 283 -8.97 -1.90 8.95
N ARG A 284 -9.63 -1.74 7.80
CA ARG A 284 -10.35 -2.83 7.11
C ARG A 284 -9.46 -4.01 6.71
N GLN A 285 -8.15 -3.83 6.64
CA GLN A 285 -7.19 -4.92 6.47
C GLN A 285 -7.22 -5.92 7.65
N PHE A 286 -7.58 -5.44 8.85
CA PHE A 286 -7.62 -6.23 10.08
C PHE A 286 -9.05 -6.43 10.61
N LEU A 287 -9.97 -5.55 10.23
CA LEU A 287 -11.39 -5.58 10.57
C LEU A 287 -12.23 -5.72 9.27
N PRO A 288 -12.12 -6.87 8.57
CA PRO A 288 -12.72 -7.03 7.25
C PRO A 288 -14.25 -6.87 7.29
N LYS A 289 -14.81 -6.36 6.19
CA LYS A 289 -16.26 -6.23 6.04
C LYS A 289 -16.92 -7.60 6.13
N GLY A 290 -18.03 -7.69 6.85
CA GLY A 290 -18.80 -8.94 6.97
C GLY A 290 -18.22 -9.97 7.96
N ALA A 291 -17.08 -9.69 8.59
CA ALA A 291 -16.58 -10.51 9.70
C ALA A 291 -17.22 -10.09 11.02
N ASP A 292 -17.37 -11.05 11.93
CA ASP A 292 -17.80 -10.74 13.30
C ASP A 292 -16.65 -10.12 14.08
N LEU A 293 -16.87 -8.90 14.57
CA LEU A 293 -15.90 -8.12 15.33
C LEU A 293 -16.03 -8.32 16.84
N SER A 294 -16.99 -9.14 17.31
CA SER A 294 -17.20 -9.42 18.74
C SER A 294 -15.99 -10.07 19.41
N GLY A 295 -15.30 -10.96 18.69
CA GLY A 295 -14.11 -11.68 19.15
C GLY A 295 -12.81 -10.86 19.17
N VAL A 296 -12.88 -9.56 18.80
CA VAL A 296 -11.69 -8.71 18.74
C VAL A 296 -11.36 -8.24 20.16
N THR A 297 -10.27 -8.76 20.72
CA THR A 297 -9.83 -8.45 22.09
C THR A 297 -8.82 -7.31 22.11
N GLN A 298 -9.06 -6.33 22.99
CA GLN A 298 -8.16 -5.21 23.23
C GLN A 298 -7.22 -5.57 24.39
N MET A 299 -5.96 -5.91 24.11
CA MET A 299 -4.98 -6.20 25.16
C MET A 299 -4.17 -4.93 25.52
N PRO A 300 -3.88 -4.70 26.82
CA PRO A 300 -2.94 -3.67 27.24
C PRO A 300 -1.56 -3.97 26.63
N SER A 301 -0.93 -3.00 25.97
CA SER A 301 0.46 -3.19 25.52
C SER A 301 1.42 -3.00 26.69
N THR A 302 2.17 -4.04 27.01
CA THR A 302 3.28 -4.01 27.98
C THR A 302 4.50 -3.32 27.34
N GLY A 303 4.55 -1.98 27.34
CA GLY A 303 5.72 -1.23 26.86
C GLY A 303 5.57 0.29 26.90
N LYS A 304 6.69 0.99 27.13
CA LYS A 304 6.90 2.44 27.43
C LYS A 304 5.78 3.45 27.03
N PRO A 305 5.53 4.48 27.88
CA PRO A 305 4.22 5.12 28.06
C PRO A 305 3.72 6.07 26.96
N LEU A 306 4.51 6.38 25.92
CA LEU A 306 4.15 7.47 24.98
C LEU A 306 4.02 7.06 23.51
N LYS A 307 4.26 5.80 23.11
CA LYS A 307 4.24 5.44 21.67
C LYS A 307 3.51 4.16 21.29
N ARG A 308 3.06 3.34 22.25
CA ARG A 308 2.33 2.09 21.96
C ARG A 308 1.43 1.81 23.14
N LEU A 309 0.12 2.00 22.98
CA LEU A 309 -0.80 1.78 24.10
C LEU A 309 -1.85 0.71 23.90
N TRP A 310 -2.06 0.13 22.71
CA TRP A 310 -3.01 -0.98 22.56
C TRP A 310 -2.56 -2.04 21.55
N ARG A 311 -2.63 -3.30 21.98
CA ARG A 311 -2.29 -4.49 21.18
C ARG A 311 -3.61 -5.19 20.88
N TRP A 312 -3.98 -5.24 19.60
CA TRP A 312 -5.07 -6.10 19.13
C TRP A 312 -4.42 -7.33 18.49
N ASN A 313 -4.95 -8.53 18.72
CA ASN A 313 -4.33 -9.80 18.29
C ASN A 313 -4.00 -9.87 16.78
N TRP A 314 -4.56 -8.97 15.98
CA TRP A 314 -4.42 -8.90 14.53
C TRP A 314 -3.48 -7.78 14.04
N LEU A 315 -3.08 -6.81 14.88
CA LEU A 315 -2.26 -5.67 14.47
C LEU A 315 -0.76 -5.91 14.74
N PRO A 316 0.13 -5.73 13.74
CA PRO A 316 1.58 -5.82 13.93
C PRO A 316 2.08 -4.78 14.97
N PRO A 317 3.07 -5.12 15.83
CA PRO A 317 3.51 -4.27 16.95
C PRO A 317 3.97 -2.85 16.60
N ASP A 318 4.35 -2.60 15.35
CA ASP A 318 4.94 -1.35 14.87
C ASP A 318 3.99 -0.51 14.00
N TRP A 319 2.78 -1.02 13.71
CA TRP A 319 1.92 -0.53 12.62
C TRP A 319 1.37 0.90 12.83
N LEU A 320 1.04 1.26 14.08
CA LEU A 320 0.52 2.60 14.42
C LEU A 320 1.50 3.74 14.16
N ASN A 321 2.82 3.47 14.12
CA ASN A 321 3.82 4.53 13.90
C ASN A 321 4.04 4.86 12.41
N VAL A 322 3.55 4.03 11.48
CA VAL A 322 3.93 4.10 10.05
C VAL A 322 2.77 4.57 9.15
N ALA A 323 1.53 4.57 9.66
CA ALA A 323 0.38 5.20 8.98
C ALA A 323 0.45 6.75 9.02
N LEU A 324 1.44 7.31 9.72
CA LEU A 324 1.58 8.72 10.05
C LEU A 324 2.44 9.52 9.06
N ASP A 325 3.22 8.82 8.22
CA ASP A 325 4.24 9.42 7.33
C ASP A 325 3.85 9.39 5.83
N SER A 326 2.58 9.15 5.49
CA SER A 326 2.09 9.11 4.10
C SER A 326 1.18 10.27 3.75
#